data_AF-A0A9N8JPG3-F1
#
_entry.id   AF-A0A9N8JPG3-F1
#
_cell.length_a   1.000
_cell.length_b   1.000
_cell.length_c   1.000
_cell.angle_alpha   90.00
_cell.angle_beta   90.00
_cell.angle_gamma   90.00
#
_symmetry.space_group_name_H-M   'P 1'
#
loop_
_entity.id
_entity.type
_entity.pdbx_description
1 polymer ?
#
loop_
_entity_poly.entity_id
_entity_poly.type
_entity_poly.pdbx_seq_one_letter_code
_entity_poly.pdbx_strand_id
1 'polypeptide(L)'
;MIILTSTKGDNVTVFVHKELLCFFSTYYAAAPNGNSSETHKAYPKVDLHGKELESFVAWLYTGEILEHDDATFCALDLYLFADLVDIMALHRAAISHVMKHVGDKPDVALELSYRDATYMLEHTAESSPLQK
;
A
#
# COMPACT_ATOMS: atom_id res chain seq x y z
N MET A 1 19.21 -0.62 -6.74
CA MET A 1 18.17 -1.30 -5.94
C MET A 1 18.10 -0.68 -4.55
N ILE A 2 16.93 -0.68 -3.93
CA ILE A 2 16.68 -0.31 -2.53
C ILE A 2 15.97 -1.49 -1.82
N ILE A 3 16.02 -1.49 -0.48
CA ILE A 3 15.40 -2.53 0.35
C ILE A 3 14.13 -1.96 0.97
N LEU A 4 13.00 -2.65 0.78
CA LEU A 4 11.78 -2.40 1.54
C LEU A 4 11.64 -3.48 2.61
N THR A 5 11.27 -3.07 3.83
CA THR A 5 11.05 -4.00 4.96
C THR A 5 9.61 -3.86 5.44
N SER A 6 8.92 -4.99 5.55
CA SER A 6 7.61 -5.08 6.22
C SER A 6 7.70 -4.61 7.66
N THR A 7 6.78 -3.76 8.11
CA THR A 7 6.63 -3.40 9.53
C THR A 7 5.51 -4.13 10.24
N LYS A 8 4.65 -4.84 9.50
CA LYS A 8 3.54 -5.60 10.07
C LYS A 8 3.87 -7.10 10.04
N GLY A 9 3.87 -7.72 11.21
CA GLY A 9 4.21 -9.16 11.36
C GLY A 9 5.71 -9.43 11.21
N ASP A 10 6.06 -10.46 10.44
CA ASP A 10 7.46 -10.84 10.21
C ASP A 10 8.22 -9.77 9.42
N ASN A 11 9.49 -9.53 9.79
CA ASN A 11 10.37 -8.56 9.14
C ASN A 11 10.86 -9.09 7.77
N VAL A 12 9.93 -9.27 6.84
CA VAL A 12 10.20 -9.64 5.46
C VAL A 12 10.87 -8.48 4.74
N THR A 13 11.94 -8.77 4.00
CA THR A 13 12.69 -7.77 3.22
C THR A 13 12.69 -8.14 1.74
N VAL A 14 12.53 -7.13 0.89
CA VAL A 14 12.49 -7.30 -0.57
C VAL A 14 13.35 -6.22 -1.25
N PHE A 15 13.94 -6.57 -2.39
CA PHE A 15 14.76 -5.65 -3.18
C PHE A 15 13.96 -5.12 -4.37
N VAL A 16 13.88 -3.79 -4.50
CA VAL A 16 13.18 -3.13 -5.61
C VAL A 16 14.06 -2.12 -6.35
N HIS A 17 13.75 -1.87 -7.62
CA HIS A 17 14.41 -0.82 -8.38
C HIS A 17 13.87 0.55 -7.92
N LYS A 18 14.76 1.40 -7.42
CA LYS A 18 14.40 2.74 -6.94
C LYS A 18 13.73 3.57 -8.03
N GLU A 19 14.29 3.53 -9.24
CA GLU A 19 13.76 4.27 -10.39
C GLU A 19 12.33 3.87 -10.71
N LEU A 20 12.01 2.57 -10.60
CA LEU A 20 10.66 2.06 -10.81
C LEU A 20 9.71 2.53 -9.70
N LEU A 21 10.17 2.53 -8.44
CA LEU A 21 9.38 3.03 -7.32
C LEU A 21 9.10 4.54 -7.44
N CYS A 22 10.13 5.34 -7.77
CA CYS A 22 10.00 6.77 -8.01
C CYS A 22 9.18 7.10 -9.27
N PHE A 23 9.15 6.23 -10.27
CA PHE A 23 8.32 6.39 -11.45
C PHE A 23 6.83 6.35 -11.09
N PHE A 24 6.45 5.48 -10.16
CA PHE A 24 5.05 5.31 -9.76
C PHE A 24 4.61 6.18 -8.57
N SER A 25 5.54 6.77 -7.82
CA SER A 25 5.26 7.48 -6.58
C SER A 25 6.02 8.79 -6.48
N THR A 26 5.29 9.91 -6.36
CA THR A 26 5.93 11.21 -6.07
C THR A 26 6.48 11.26 -4.64
N TYR A 27 5.87 10.53 -3.70
CA TYR A 27 6.35 10.37 -2.33
C TYR A 27 7.77 9.82 -2.30
N TYR A 28 8.03 8.70 -3.01
CA TYR A 28 9.36 8.11 -3.09
C TYR A 28 10.32 8.89 -4.00
N ALA A 29 9.82 9.74 -4.91
CA ALA A 29 10.67 10.64 -5.69
C ALA A 29 11.14 11.86 -4.87
N ALA A 30 10.29 12.36 -3.97
CA ALA A 30 10.55 13.55 -3.17
C ALA A 30 11.48 13.30 -1.99
N ALA A 31 11.61 12.05 -1.54
CA ALA A 31 12.42 11.76 -0.37
C ALA A 31 13.93 11.87 -0.69
N PRO A 32 14.70 12.49 0.23
CA PRO A 32 16.04 13.00 -0.07
C PRO A 32 16.97 11.86 -0.48
N ASN A 33 17.63 12.04 -1.63
CA ASN A 33 18.76 11.21 -2.04
C ASN A 33 19.90 11.46 -1.05
N GLY A 34 20.08 10.54 -0.09
CA GLY A 34 21.14 10.63 0.91
C GLY A 34 22.52 10.64 0.26
N ASN A 35 23.09 11.83 0.07
CA ASN A 35 24.47 12.05 -0.38
C ASN A 35 25.40 12.53 0.76
N SER A 36 24.98 12.44 2.03
CA SER A 36 25.86 12.66 3.18
C SER A 36 26.36 11.32 3.71
N SER A 37 27.66 11.24 4.01
CA SER A 37 28.44 10.03 4.31
C SER A 37 28.05 9.26 5.59
N GLU A 38 26.83 9.43 6.09
CA GLU A 38 26.30 8.79 7.30
C GLU A 38 24.87 8.22 7.14
N THR A 39 24.32 8.05 5.92
CA THR A 39 22.93 7.58 5.76
C THR A 39 22.76 6.39 4.82
N HIS A 40 23.02 5.20 5.36
CA HIS A 40 22.44 3.94 4.88
C HIS A 40 20.91 3.82 5.14
N LYS A 41 20.19 4.94 5.29
CA LYS A 41 18.78 4.97 5.69
C LYS A 41 18.04 6.02 4.88
N ALA A 42 17.36 5.63 3.81
CA ALA A 42 16.40 6.53 3.16
C ALA A 42 15.03 5.89 2.87
N TYR A 43 14.84 4.57 2.89
CA TYR A 43 13.49 3.97 2.72
C TYR A 43 13.25 2.64 3.46
N PRO A 44 13.48 2.52 4.78
CA PRO A 44 13.71 1.19 5.33
C PRO A 44 12.45 0.42 5.74
N LYS A 45 11.24 0.99 5.69
CA LYS A 45 10.05 0.42 6.34
C LYS A 45 8.76 0.78 5.62
N VAL A 46 7.92 -0.20 5.34
CA VAL A 46 6.58 -0.03 4.72
C VAL A 46 5.53 -0.69 5.59
N ASP A 47 4.37 -0.05 5.70
CA ASP A 47 3.26 -0.50 6.55
C ASP A 47 2.41 -1.60 5.89
N LEU A 48 3.08 -2.67 5.49
CA LEU A 48 2.50 -3.85 4.85
C LEU A 48 2.99 -5.10 5.59
N HIS A 49 2.17 -6.17 5.60
CA HIS A 49 2.61 -7.51 5.96
C HIS A 49 3.42 -8.16 4.83
N GLY A 50 4.08 -9.28 5.10
CA GLY A 50 4.87 -10.03 4.12
C GLY A 50 4.12 -10.34 2.81
N LYS A 51 2.89 -10.89 2.90
CA LYS A 51 2.08 -11.22 1.71
C LYS A 51 1.70 -9.98 0.90
N GLU A 52 1.32 -8.91 1.57
CA GLU A 52 0.97 -7.64 0.93
C GLU A 52 2.20 -7.02 0.26
N LEU A 53 3.36 -7.06 0.92
CA LEU A 53 4.63 -6.59 0.37
C LEU A 53 5.05 -7.38 -0.87
N GLU A 54 4.90 -8.71 -0.86
CA GLU A 54 5.14 -9.55 -2.02
C GLU A 54 4.19 -9.21 -3.18
N SER A 55 2.89 -9.05 -2.89
CA SER A 55 1.90 -8.62 -3.88
C SER A 55 2.18 -7.22 -4.44
N PHE A 56 2.63 -6.28 -3.59
CA PHE A 56 3.06 -4.96 -4.02
C PHE A 56 4.23 -5.05 -4.99
N VAL A 57 5.25 -5.85 -4.66
CA VAL A 57 6.42 -6.03 -5.52
C VAL A 57 6.04 -6.69 -6.83
N ALA A 58 5.22 -7.74 -6.80
CA ALA A 58 4.73 -8.39 -8.00
C ALA A 58 3.98 -7.39 -8.90
N TRP A 59 3.07 -6.61 -8.33
CA TRP A 59 2.37 -5.56 -9.06
C TRP A 59 3.32 -4.50 -9.61
N LEU A 60 4.33 -4.08 -8.85
CA LEU A 60 5.29 -3.06 -9.28
C LEU A 60 6.04 -3.48 -10.56
N TYR A 61 6.33 -4.77 -10.71
CA TYR A 61 7.05 -5.30 -11.88
C TYR A 61 6.14 -5.81 -13.02
N THR A 62 4.92 -6.24 -12.72
CA THR A 62 4.05 -6.92 -13.69
C THR A 62 2.76 -6.16 -14.01
N GLY A 63 2.35 -5.24 -13.14
CA GLY A 63 1.05 -4.58 -13.16
C GLY A 63 -0.08 -5.43 -12.58
N GLU A 64 0.19 -6.65 -12.11
CA GLU A 64 -0.81 -7.60 -11.62
C GLU A 64 -0.67 -7.84 -10.11
N ILE A 65 -1.82 -7.89 -9.42
CA ILE A 65 -1.88 -8.29 -8.01
C ILE A 65 -1.90 -9.82 -7.96
N LEU A 66 -1.14 -10.42 -7.03
CA LEU A 66 -1.08 -11.88 -6.90
C LEU A 66 -2.43 -12.45 -6.45
N GLU A 67 -2.84 -13.53 -7.11
CA GLU A 67 -4.02 -14.31 -6.74
C GLU A 67 -3.63 -15.37 -5.70
N HIS A 68 -4.24 -15.27 -4.52
CA HIS A 68 -4.12 -16.23 -3.40
C HIS A 68 -5.39 -16.16 -2.55
N ASP A 69 -5.58 -17.07 -1.59
CA ASP A 69 -6.85 -17.22 -0.84
C ASP A 69 -7.36 -15.90 -0.23
N ASP A 70 -6.44 -15.08 0.28
CA ASP A 70 -6.72 -13.77 0.90
C ASP A 70 -6.52 -12.55 -0.04
N ALA A 71 -6.41 -12.75 -1.36
CA ALA A 71 -5.98 -11.70 -2.30
C ALA A 71 -6.87 -10.45 -2.27
N THR A 72 -8.17 -10.63 -2.03
CA THR A 72 -9.11 -9.53 -1.91
C THR A 72 -8.83 -8.64 -0.68
N PHE A 73 -8.46 -9.24 0.46
CA PHE A 73 -8.06 -8.49 1.66
C PHE A 73 -6.70 -7.84 1.47
N CYS A 74 -5.73 -8.56 0.91
CA CYS A 74 -4.44 -7.96 0.58
C CYS A 74 -4.58 -6.79 -0.40
N ALA A 75 -5.47 -6.87 -1.38
CA ALA A 75 -5.76 -5.77 -2.28
C ALA A 75 -6.35 -4.55 -1.54
N LEU A 76 -7.15 -4.76 -0.49
CA LEU A 76 -7.66 -3.67 0.35
C LEU A 76 -6.54 -2.98 1.15
N ASP A 77 -5.60 -3.74 1.70
CA ASP A 77 -4.42 -3.17 2.37
C ASP A 77 -3.53 -2.42 1.37
N LEU A 78 -3.35 -2.96 0.16
CA LEU A 78 -2.63 -2.28 -0.92
C LEU A 78 -3.32 -1.00 -1.39
N TYR A 79 -4.65 -0.95 -1.37
CA TYR A 79 -5.43 0.25 -1.70
C TYR A 79 -5.08 1.41 -0.74
N LEU A 80 -5.10 1.15 0.57
CA LEU A 80 -4.78 2.15 1.58
C LEU A 80 -3.30 2.53 1.56
N PHE A 81 -2.43 1.54 1.40
CA PHE A 81 -1.00 1.80 1.24
C PHE A 81 -0.71 2.67 0.01
N ALA A 82 -1.35 2.38 -1.12
CA ALA A 82 -1.19 3.15 -2.35
C ALA A 82 -1.58 4.62 -2.20
N ASP A 83 -2.64 4.90 -1.45
CA ASP A 83 -3.06 6.25 -1.12
C ASP A 83 -1.99 6.96 -0.26
N LEU A 84 -1.52 6.29 0.80
CA LEU A 84 -0.49 6.82 1.70
C LEU A 84 0.81 7.18 0.99
N VAL A 85 1.26 6.36 0.03
CA VAL A 85 2.53 6.58 -0.70
C VAL A 85 2.34 7.18 -2.09
N ASP A 86 1.17 7.75 -2.38
CA ASP A 86 0.84 8.42 -3.64
C ASP A 86 1.16 7.58 -4.89
N ILE A 87 0.66 6.33 -4.92
CA ILE A 87 0.75 5.43 -6.08
C ILE A 87 -0.63 5.21 -6.69
N MET A 88 -1.10 6.20 -7.46
CA MET A 88 -2.44 6.17 -8.07
C MET A 88 -2.69 4.98 -8.99
N ALA A 89 -1.65 4.43 -9.62
CA ALA A 89 -1.79 3.23 -10.46
C ALA A 89 -2.10 1.97 -9.62
N LEU A 90 -1.48 1.83 -8.45
CA LEU A 90 -1.71 0.72 -7.52
C LEU A 90 -3.10 0.85 -6.89
N HIS A 91 -3.47 2.07 -6.50
CA HIS A 91 -4.80 2.38 -5.96
C HIS A 91 -5.92 1.90 -6.89
N ARG A 92 -5.81 2.23 -8.19
CA ARG A 92 -6.76 1.76 -9.22
C ARG A 92 -6.71 0.26 -9.44
N ALA A 93 -5.53 -0.35 -9.44
CA ALA A 93 -5.40 -1.80 -9.62
C ALA A 93 -6.03 -2.56 -8.45
N ALA A 94 -5.79 -2.10 -7.22
CA ALA A 94 -6.33 -2.65 -5.99
C ALA A 94 -7.85 -2.57 -5.96
N ILE A 95 -8.46 -1.40 -6.18
CA ILE A 95 -9.92 -1.28 -6.17
C ILE A 95 -10.56 -2.11 -7.30
N SER A 96 -9.94 -2.17 -8.48
CA SER A 96 -10.43 -3.00 -9.58
C SER A 96 -10.39 -4.50 -9.22
N HIS A 97 -9.31 -4.94 -8.58
CA HIS A 97 -9.17 -6.31 -8.10
C HIS A 97 -10.21 -6.65 -7.02
N VAL A 98 -10.47 -5.74 -6.09
CA VAL A 98 -11.50 -5.93 -5.06
C VAL A 98 -12.90 -5.98 -5.68
N MET A 99 -13.24 -5.04 -6.57
CA MET A 99 -14.56 -4.98 -7.21
C MET A 99 -14.86 -6.19 -8.10
N LYS A 100 -13.82 -6.81 -8.67
CA LYS A 100 -13.96 -8.06 -9.43
C LYS A 100 -14.42 -9.24 -8.55
N HIS A 101 -14.08 -9.21 -7.26
CA HIS A 101 -14.29 -10.34 -6.33
C HIS A 101 -15.29 -10.02 -5.20
N VAL A 102 -15.77 -8.78 -5.08
CA VAL A 102 -16.71 -8.35 -4.03
C VAL A 102 -18.05 -9.11 -4.09
N GLY A 103 -18.45 -9.57 -5.28
CA GLY A 103 -19.66 -10.39 -5.46
C GLY A 103 -19.55 -11.80 -4.86
N ASP A 104 -18.33 -12.32 -4.72
CA ASP A 104 -18.07 -13.66 -4.21
C ASP A 104 -17.80 -13.67 -2.69
N LYS A 105 -17.52 -12.50 -2.10
CA LYS A 105 -17.10 -12.33 -0.70
C LYS A 105 -17.79 -11.12 -0.04
N PRO A 106 -19.01 -11.28 0.51
CA PRO A 106 -19.80 -10.17 1.08
C PRO A 106 -19.18 -9.56 2.35
N ASP A 107 -18.35 -10.31 3.06
CA ASP A 107 -17.51 -9.86 4.17
C ASP A 107 -16.52 -8.77 3.75
N VAL A 108 -15.99 -8.84 2.53
CA VAL A 108 -15.09 -7.81 1.97
C VAL A 108 -15.83 -6.48 1.78
N ALA A 109 -17.10 -6.50 1.36
CA ALA A 109 -17.89 -5.29 1.20
C ALA A 109 -18.12 -4.57 2.54
N LEU A 110 -18.31 -5.34 3.61
CA LEU A 110 -18.45 -4.81 4.97
C LEU A 110 -17.13 -4.22 5.48
N GLU A 111 -16.01 -4.91 5.25
CA GLU A 111 -14.66 -4.43 5.60
C GLU A 111 -14.27 -3.17 4.83
N LEU A 112 -14.55 -3.10 3.53
CA LEU A 112 -14.42 -1.88 2.72
C LEU A 112 -15.21 -0.73 3.33
N SER A 113 -16.50 -0.95 3.60
CA SER A 113 -17.36 0.08 4.18
C SER A 113 -16.88 0.54 5.56
N TYR A 114 -16.36 -0.37 6.38
CA TYR A 114 -15.83 -0.04 7.70
C TYR A 114 -14.52 0.75 7.60
N ARG A 115 -13.58 0.30 6.74
CA ARG A 115 -12.29 0.98 6.56
C ARG A 115 -12.44 2.34 5.88
N ASP A 116 -13.36 2.48 4.93
CA ASP A 116 -13.70 3.78 4.35
C ASP A 116 -14.25 4.72 5.42
N ALA A 117 -15.17 4.23 6.28
CA ALA A 117 -15.71 5.03 7.38
C ALA A 117 -14.62 5.43 8.40
N THR A 118 -13.74 4.50 8.79
CA THR A 118 -12.62 4.79 9.69
C THR A 118 -11.63 5.77 9.06
N TYR A 119 -11.25 5.57 7.80
CA TYR A 119 -10.37 6.49 7.08
C TYR A 119 -10.98 7.89 7.01
N MET A 120 -12.28 8.00 6.70
CA MET A 120 -12.99 9.28 6.73
C MET A 120 -13.00 9.89 8.14
N LEU A 121 -13.18 9.10 9.20
CA LEU A 121 -13.14 9.60 10.59
C LEU A 121 -11.76 10.11 11.01
N GLU A 122 -10.69 9.44 10.57
CA GLU A 122 -9.30 9.81 10.88
C GLU A 122 -8.81 11.02 10.08
N HIS A 123 -9.34 11.21 8.86
CA HIS A 123 -8.92 12.28 7.94
C HIS A 123 -9.98 13.39 7.78
N THR A 124 -11.07 13.36 8.56
CA THR A 124 -12.00 14.49 8.68
C THR A 124 -11.46 15.51 9.68
N ALA A 125 -11.65 16.80 9.38
CA ALA A 125 -11.21 17.88 10.25
C ALA A 125 -11.80 17.75 11.67
N GLU A 126 -11.03 18.11 12.71
CA GLU A 126 -11.44 18.02 14.13
C GLU A 126 -12.77 18.72 14.47
N SER A 127 -13.24 19.61 13.59
CA SER A 127 -14.51 20.31 13.70
C SER A 127 -15.71 19.55 13.10
N SER A 128 -15.49 18.35 12.57
CA SER A 128 -16.50 17.55 11.88
C SER A 128 -17.60 17.10 12.85
N PRO A 129 -18.89 17.24 12.48
CA PRO A 129 -20.01 16.72 13.28
C PRO A 129 -19.96 15.19 13.51
N LEU A 130 -19.14 14.46 12.75
CA LEU A 130 -19.00 13.00 12.82
C LEU A 130 -18.06 12.53 13.94
N GLN A 131 -17.29 13.41 14.56
CA GLN A 131 -16.39 13.10 15.68
C GLN A 131 -17.00 13.41 17.06
N LYS A 132 -18.29 13.76 17.11
CA LYS A 132 -19.02 14.11 18.34
C LYS A 132 -19.93 13.00 18.86
#